data_AF-A0A2V7CKA4-F1
#
_entry.id   AF-A0A2V7CKA4-F1
#
_cell.length_a   1.000
_cell.length_b   1.000
_cell.length_c   1.000
_cell.angle_alpha   90.00
_cell.angle_beta   90.00
_cell.angle_gamma   90.00
#
_symmetry.space_group_name_H-M   'P 1'
#
loop_
_entity.id
_entity.type
_entity.pdbx_description
1 polymer ?
#
loop_
_entity_poly.entity_id
_entity_poly.type
_entity_poly.pdbx_seq_one_letter_code
_entity_poly.pdbx_strand_id
1 'polypeptide(L)'
;MNDYPLLIEFVPGTRISREPKVVSKLPIVQNGPPGTSVVFGDGATVPLPTDQIVFAEDGGGTARVGFGGMSFEGMEGGQLVFLRVRDLQPEELLSPQRGRRMTLEPHLVASIAVDGRVVWPQ
;
A
#
# COMPACT_ATOMS: atom_id res chain seq x y z
N MET A 1 6.28 -4.62 19.08
CA MET A 1 5.07 -3.87 18.71
C MET A 1 5.29 -3.37 17.31
N ASN A 2 4.44 -3.72 16.35
CA ASN A 2 4.54 -3.18 14.99
C ASN A 2 3.89 -1.79 15.02
N ASP A 3 4.71 -0.76 15.25
CA ASP A 3 4.29 0.64 15.34
C ASP A 3 4.23 1.30 13.94
N TYR A 4 3.52 0.67 13.00
CA TYR A 4 3.23 1.32 11.71
C TYR A 4 1.97 2.19 11.87
N PRO A 5 1.95 3.43 11.35
CA PRO A 5 0.76 4.27 11.37
C PRO A 5 -0.46 3.57 10.78
N LEU A 6 -0.26 2.84 9.68
CA LEU A 6 -1.26 1.98 9.07
C LEU A 6 -0.61 0.67 8.64
N LEU A 7 -1.23 -0.45 9.00
CA LEU A 7 -0.85 -1.79 8.54
C LEU A 7 -2.08 -2.47 7.93
N ILE A 8 -1.95 -2.97 6.70
CA ILE A 8 -2.97 -3.74 6.01
C ILE A 8 -2.45 -5.16 5.85
N GLU A 9 -3.23 -6.13 6.32
CA GLU A 9 -3.07 -7.54 6.02
C GLU A 9 -4.11 -7.94 4.97
N PHE A 10 -3.66 -8.47 3.84
CA PHE A 10 -4.55 -8.93 2.77
C PHE A 10 -5.06 -10.33 3.06
N VAL A 11 -5.99 -10.84 2.24
CA VAL A 11 -6.46 -12.22 2.41
C VAL A 11 -5.35 -13.25 2.15
N PRO A 12 -5.46 -14.48 2.70
CA PRO A 12 -4.50 -15.54 2.44
C PRO A 12 -4.31 -15.86 0.95
N GLY A 13 -3.14 -16.40 0.61
CA GLY A 13 -2.75 -16.70 -0.77
C GLY A 13 -2.25 -15.49 -1.56
N THR A 14 -2.08 -14.33 -0.91
CA THR A 14 -1.55 -13.12 -1.52
C THR A 14 -0.02 -13.05 -1.45
N ARG A 15 0.58 -12.40 -2.43
CA ARG A 15 2.03 -12.17 -2.54
C ARG A 15 2.34 -10.72 -2.91
N ILE A 16 3.54 -10.28 -2.60
CA ILE A 16 4.02 -8.95 -2.98
C ILE A 16 4.83 -9.06 -4.28
N SER A 17 4.41 -8.29 -5.28
CA SER A 17 5.16 -8.07 -6.51
C SER A 17 5.77 -6.68 -6.49
N ARG A 18 7.04 -6.59 -6.90
CA ARG A 18 7.76 -5.32 -7.03
C ARG A 18 8.29 -5.21 -8.44
N GLU A 19 8.02 -4.08 -9.07
CA GLU A 19 8.65 -3.75 -10.34
C GLU A 19 10.17 -3.68 -10.17
N PRO A 20 10.93 -4.21 -11.13
CA PRO A 20 12.37 -4.09 -11.10
C PRO A 20 12.76 -2.61 -11.10
N LYS A 21 13.80 -2.27 -10.32
CA LYS A 21 14.37 -0.93 -10.35
C LYS A 21 15.06 -0.71 -11.69
N VAL A 22 14.33 -0.15 -12.65
CA VAL A 22 14.90 0.24 -13.94
C VAL A 22 15.51 1.63 -13.79
N VAL A 23 16.83 1.71 -13.88
CA VAL A 23 17.51 3.00 -14.05
C VAL A 23 17.27 3.44 -15.48
N SER A 24 16.34 4.39 -15.69
CA SER A 24 16.09 4.96 -17.00
C SER A 24 17.38 5.60 -17.53
N LYS A 25 17.75 5.26 -18.78
CA LYS A 25 18.84 5.94 -19.49
C LYS A 25 18.41 7.31 -20.03
N LEU A 26 17.13 7.64 -19.93
CA LEU A 26 16.55 8.93 -20.31
C LEU A 26 16.36 9.80 -19.07
N PRO A 27 16.48 11.14 -19.18
CA PRO A 27 16.31 12.07 -18.06
C PRO A 27 14.81 12.22 -17.70
N ILE A 28 14.22 11.16 -17.15
CA ILE A 28 12.85 11.19 -16.62
C ILE A 28 12.95 11.73 -15.19
N VAL A 29 12.42 12.93 -15.00
CA VAL A 29 12.36 13.59 -13.69
C VAL A 29 11.11 13.10 -12.95
N GLN A 30 11.24 12.85 -11.65
CA GLN A 30 10.10 12.59 -10.75
C GLN A 30 9.20 11.40 -11.15
N ASN A 31 9.78 10.25 -11.53
CA ASN A 31 8.96 9.07 -11.88
C ASN A 31 8.40 8.30 -10.66
N GLY A 32 8.74 8.72 -9.44
CA GLY A 32 8.44 7.96 -8.23
C GLY A 32 9.27 6.67 -8.12
N PRO A 33 9.13 5.93 -6.99
CA PRO A 33 9.73 4.61 -6.86
C PRO A 33 9.05 3.59 -7.80
N PRO A 34 9.74 2.49 -8.16
CA PRO A 34 9.14 1.38 -8.91
C PRO A 34 7.87 0.86 -8.22
N GLY A 35 6.87 0.46 -8.99
CA GLY A 35 5.58 0.03 -8.46
C GLY A 35 5.68 -1.19 -7.55
N THR A 36 4.85 -1.22 -6.52
CA THR A 36 4.61 -2.36 -5.64
C THR A 36 3.13 -2.70 -5.70
N SER A 37 2.83 -3.99 -5.82
CA SER A 37 1.46 -4.49 -5.91
C SER A 37 1.27 -5.75 -5.09
N VAL A 38 0.04 -6.00 -4.67
CA VAL A 38 -0.37 -7.30 -4.11
C VAL A 38 -0.97 -8.15 -5.22
N VAL A 39 -0.49 -9.38 -5.35
CA VAL A 39 -0.99 -10.37 -6.29
C VAL A 39 -1.81 -11.40 -5.52
N PHE A 40 -3.03 -11.68 -5.99
CA PHE A 40 -3.98 -12.62 -5.40
C PHE A 40 -3.86 -14.00 -6.06
N GLY A 41 -4.46 -15.02 -5.43
CA GLY A 41 -4.36 -16.41 -5.89
C GLY A 41 -4.96 -16.67 -7.27
N ASP A 42 -5.88 -15.80 -7.72
CA ASP A 42 -6.48 -15.79 -9.06
C ASP A 42 -5.66 -15.00 -10.09
N GLY A 43 -4.54 -14.40 -9.68
CA GLY A 43 -3.68 -13.54 -10.50
C GLY A 43 -4.13 -12.08 -10.57
N ALA A 44 -5.25 -11.71 -9.94
CA ALA A 44 -5.64 -10.32 -9.81
C ALA A 44 -4.55 -9.54 -9.06
N THR A 45 -4.37 -8.28 -9.43
CA THR A 45 -3.29 -7.45 -8.89
C THR A 45 -3.82 -6.11 -8.44
N VAL A 46 -3.45 -5.70 -7.22
CA VAL A 46 -3.78 -4.39 -6.65
C VAL A 46 -2.51 -3.56 -6.51
N PRO A 47 -2.36 -2.47 -7.27
CA PRO A 47 -1.23 -1.56 -7.12
C PRO A 47 -1.34 -0.75 -5.83
N LEU A 48 -0.20 -0.51 -5.19
CA LEU A 48 -0.11 0.22 -3.93
C LEU A 48 0.68 1.53 -4.08
N PRO A 49 0.37 2.57 -3.27
CA PRO A 49 1.17 3.80 -3.18
C PRO A 49 2.58 3.48 -2.65
N THR A 50 3.52 3.16 -3.53
CA THR A 50 4.82 2.60 -3.13
C THR A 50 5.67 3.60 -2.36
N ASP A 51 5.53 4.89 -2.69
CA ASP A 51 6.19 5.98 -1.97
C ASP A 51 5.71 6.14 -0.52
N GLN A 52 4.65 5.43 -0.14
CA GLN A 52 4.10 5.41 1.22
C GLN A 52 4.43 4.14 2.00
N ILE A 53 4.97 3.12 1.34
CA ILE A 53 5.26 1.82 1.95
C ILE A 53 6.53 1.93 2.80
N VAL A 54 6.40 1.61 4.09
CA VAL A 54 7.52 1.50 5.05
C VAL A 54 7.82 0.06 5.43
N PHE A 55 6.90 -0.86 5.12
CA PHE A 55 7.03 -2.28 5.42
C PHE A 55 6.23 -3.11 4.41
N ALA A 56 6.79 -4.24 3.96
CA ALA A 56 6.15 -5.11 2.99
C ALA A 56 6.76 -6.53 3.05
N GLU A 57 5.96 -7.52 3.43
CA GLU A 57 6.33 -8.94 3.43
C GLU A 57 5.14 -9.85 3.06
N ASP A 58 5.42 -11.06 2.60
CA ASP A 58 4.44 -12.09 2.27
C ASP A 58 4.83 -13.52 2.70
N GLY A 59 5.89 -13.66 3.51
CA GLY A 59 6.45 -14.96 3.88
C GLY A 59 5.51 -15.89 4.66
N GLY A 60 4.45 -15.34 5.25
CA GLY A 60 3.43 -16.11 5.98
C GLY A 60 2.30 -16.68 5.12
N GLY A 61 2.38 -16.58 3.79
CA GLY A 61 1.28 -16.95 2.89
C GLY A 61 0.19 -15.87 2.76
N THR A 62 0.44 -14.70 3.33
CA THR A 62 -0.42 -13.53 3.28
C THR A 62 0.46 -12.28 3.15
N ALA A 63 0.12 -11.39 2.23
CA ALA A 63 0.78 -10.11 2.08
C ALA A 63 0.40 -9.15 3.23
N ARG A 64 1.41 -8.53 3.83
CA ARG A 64 1.28 -7.48 4.84
C ARG A 64 2.03 -6.23 4.38
N VAL A 65 1.36 -5.08 4.42
CA VAL A 65 1.93 -3.81 3.98
C VAL A 65 1.68 -2.72 5.00
N GLY A 66 2.77 -2.14 5.51
CA GLY A 66 2.75 -0.99 6.39
C GLY A 66 2.96 0.30 5.61
N PHE A 67 2.13 1.30 5.90
CA PHE A 67 2.17 2.62 5.30
C PHE A 67 2.52 3.69 6.34
N GLY A 68 3.45 4.58 5.98
CA GLY A 68 3.92 5.63 6.87
C GLY A 68 3.16 6.96 6.78
N GLY A 69 2.52 7.24 5.64
CA GLY A 69 1.81 8.50 5.37
C GLY A 69 0.39 8.30 4.87
N MET A 70 -0.18 7.11 5.07
CA MET A 70 -1.58 6.79 4.78
C MET A 70 -2.37 6.67 6.09
N SER A 71 -3.64 7.02 6.02
CA SER A 71 -4.66 6.90 7.07
C SER A 71 -5.80 6.01 6.60
N PHE A 72 -6.53 5.39 7.53
CA PHE A 72 -7.75 4.65 7.23
C PHE A 72 -8.96 5.46 7.69
N GLU A 73 -9.88 5.75 6.76
CA GLU A 73 -11.05 6.62 6.99
C GLU A 73 -12.36 5.83 7.20
N GLY A 74 -12.29 4.49 7.24
CA GLY A 74 -13.46 3.64 7.35
C GLY A 74 -14.00 3.17 6.00
N MET A 75 -15.30 2.88 5.97
CA MET A 75 -16.01 2.47 4.75
C MET A 75 -16.83 3.60 4.15
N GLU A 76 -16.71 3.78 2.84
CA GLU A 76 -17.53 4.70 2.05
C GLU A 76 -17.97 3.99 0.78
N GLY A 77 -19.28 4.00 0.46
CA GLY A 77 -19.80 3.38 -0.76
C GLY A 77 -19.50 1.87 -0.88
N GLY A 78 -19.35 1.16 0.23
CA GLY A 78 -19.01 -0.27 0.26
C GLY A 78 -17.53 -0.58 0.05
N GLN A 79 -16.67 0.43 0.04
CA GLN A 79 -15.21 0.28 -0.09
C GLN A 79 -14.50 0.76 1.17
N LEU A 80 -13.39 0.10 1.52
CA LEU A 80 -12.44 0.59 2.51
C LEU A 80 -11.67 1.77 1.92
N VAL A 81 -11.60 2.89 2.65
CA VAL A 81 -11.00 4.14 2.16
C VAL A 81 -9.74 4.47 2.93
N PHE A 82 -8.70 4.82 2.17
CA PHE A 82 -7.42 5.26 2.71
C PHE A 82 -7.00 6.58 2.08
N LEU A 83 -6.54 7.52 2.90
CA LEU A 83 -6.09 8.84 2.45
C LEU A 83 -4.62 9.06 2.75
N ARG A 84 -3.92 9.66 1.79
CA ARG A 84 -2.56 10.17 1.99
C ARG A 84 -2.65 11.44 2.85
N VAL A 85 -2.02 11.39 4.02
CA VAL A 85 -1.97 12.51 4.97
C VAL A 85 -0.62 13.22 5.00
N ARG A 86 0.43 12.58 4.46
CA ARG A 86 1.75 13.20 4.28
C ARG A 86 2.56 12.49 3.20
N ASP A 87 3.56 13.18 2.67
CA ASP A 87 4.59 12.57 1.85
C ASP A 87 5.75 12.08 2.74
N LEU A 88 6.37 10.95 2.37
CA LEU A 88 7.51 10.37 3.11
C LEU A 88 8.87 10.69 2.49
N GLN A 89 8.86 11.19 1.25
CA GLN A 89 10.05 11.51 0.47
C GLN A 89 10.01 12.97 0.02
N PRO A 90 11.16 13.57 -0.30
CA PRO A 90 11.23 14.87 -0.97
C PRO A 90 10.43 14.90 -2.28
N GLU A 91 9.87 16.05 -2.63
CA GLU A 91 9.01 16.23 -3.80
C GLU A 91 9.70 15.85 -5.12
N GLU A 92 11.02 16.04 -5.20
CA GLU A 92 11.84 15.72 -6.37
C GLU A 92 11.93 14.22 -6.65
N LEU A 93 11.64 13.38 -5.66
CA LEU A 93 11.63 11.91 -5.79
C LEU A 93 10.22 11.35 -6.01
N LEU A 94 9.19 12.18 -5.93
CA LEU A 94 7.80 11.76 -6.00
C LEU A 94 7.18 12.06 -7.36
N SER A 95 6.31 11.16 -7.81
CA SER A 95 5.48 11.44 -8.98
C SER A 95 4.54 12.63 -8.73
N PRO A 96 4.46 13.61 -9.64
CA PRO A 96 3.47 14.69 -9.53
C PRO A 96 2.03 14.15 -9.59
N GLN A 97 1.81 13.01 -10.26
CA GLN A 97 0.51 12.36 -10.41
C GLN A 97 0.21 11.35 -9.28
N ARG A 98 0.92 11.41 -8.15
CA ARG A 98 0.74 10.48 -7.03
C ARG A 98 -0.67 10.56 -6.43
N GLY A 99 -1.28 9.39 -6.22
CA GLY A 99 -2.63 9.26 -5.70
C GLY A 99 -2.76 9.73 -4.25
N ARG A 100 -3.82 10.51 -3.97
CA ARG A 100 -4.18 10.97 -2.61
C ARG A 100 -5.17 10.05 -1.90
N ARG A 101 -5.88 9.22 -2.65
CA ARG A 101 -6.91 8.31 -2.17
C ARG A 101 -6.68 6.93 -2.76
N MET A 102 -6.77 5.91 -1.92
CA MET A 102 -6.80 4.52 -2.29
C MET A 102 -8.08 3.91 -1.74
N THR A 103 -8.77 3.10 -2.52
CA THR A 103 -9.91 2.33 -2.06
C THR A 103 -9.67 0.85 -2.31
N LEU A 104 -10.14 0.01 -1.38
CA LEU A 104 -10.07 -1.45 -1.49
C LEU A 104 -11.44 -2.04 -1.25
N GLU A 105 -11.76 -3.09 -1.98
CA GLU A 105 -12.94 -3.88 -1.65
C GLU A 105 -12.71 -4.66 -0.35
N PRO A 106 -13.69 -4.68 0.58
CA PRO A 106 -13.51 -5.31 1.90
C PRO A 106 -13.05 -6.76 1.84
N HIS A 107 -13.50 -7.52 0.84
CA HIS A 107 -13.18 -8.94 0.69
C HIS A 107 -11.71 -9.22 0.34
N LEU A 108 -10.93 -8.19 -0.03
CA LEU A 108 -9.50 -8.31 -0.33
C LEU A 108 -8.61 -8.18 0.92
N VAL A 109 -9.18 -7.68 2.03
CA VAL A 109 -8.46 -7.30 3.24
C VAL A 109 -8.86 -8.21 4.40
N ALA A 110 -7.88 -8.88 5.01
CA ALA A 110 -8.09 -9.69 6.20
C ALA A 110 -8.14 -8.85 7.47
N SER A 111 -7.25 -7.84 7.59
CA SER A 111 -7.29 -6.90 8.71
C SER A 111 -6.64 -5.56 8.40
N ILE A 112 -7.06 -4.53 9.15
CA ILE A 112 -6.40 -3.22 9.17
C ILE A 112 -6.07 -2.89 10.61
N ALA A 113 -4.82 -2.51 10.86
CA ALA A 113 -4.39 -1.95 12.12
C ALA A 113 -3.91 -0.50 11.96
N VAL A 114 -4.32 0.36 12.90
CA VAL A 114 -3.86 1.75 13.02
C VAL A 114 -3.14 1.89 14.34
N ASP A 115 -1.88 2.35 14.30
CA ASP A 115 -0.99 2.45 15.47
C ASP A 115 -0.98 1.15 16.31
N GLY A 116 -0.88 0.01 15.61
CA GLY A 116 -0.85 -1.33 16.21
C GLY A 116 -2.19 -1.87 16.72
N ARG A 117 -3.30 -1.12 16.60
CA ARG A 117 -4.64 -1.56 17.00
C ARG A 117 -5.45 -2.00 15.80
N VAL A 118 -5.95 -3.23 15.80
CA VAL A 118 -6.85 -3.73 14.75
C VAL A 118 -8.18 -2.95 14.83
N VAL A 119 -8.54 -2.31 13.73
CA VAL A 119 -9.77 -1.52 13.56
C VAL A 119 -10.72 -2.11 12.52
N TRP A 120 -10.27 -3.11 11.77
CA TRP A 120 -11.05 -3.86 10.80
C TRP A 120 -10.55 -5.32 10.73
N PRO A 121 -11.44 -6.32 10.60
CA PRO A 121 -12.90 -6.23 10.75
C PRO A 121 -13.31 -5.98 12.21
N GLN A 122 -14.45 -5.32 12.44
CA GLN A 122 -15.05 -5.19 13.78
C GLN A 122 -15.99 -6.35 14.09
#